data_AF-A0A956GIA7-F1
#
_entry.id   AF-A0A956GIA7-F1
#
_cell.length_a   1.000
_cell.length_b   1.000
_cell.length_c   1.000
_cell.angle_alpha   90.00
_cell.angle_beta   90.00
_cell.angle_gamma   90.00
#
_symmetry.space_group_name_H-M   'P 1'
#
loop_
_entity.id
_entity.type
_entity.pdbx_description
1 polymer ?
#
loop_
_entity_poly.entity_id
_entity_poly.type
_entity_poly.pdbx_seq_one_letter_code
_entity_poly.pdbx_strand_id
1 'polypeptide(L)'
;MKGSQSSAKVVVSHTAARAIFAEVQRWVDHGLADGGMPLESMIYPLSALVPRDAVFRCPLELASVEHISEIVIDGAAVPPDEVKAFSPHNCHFAAEDIDQASAAFNEAIDRALAERPRLAVNSKLHSHPFSGGKFLSSGDLRHGVSAPAALAWRERRGLGTAILHVVHPDGDPLPCPAPWTIDAEGAVAKAPGQRAVRWRISTWASVGHSGAAGLGSIDAPQMQDLGEARIVGDDYDAVQASRRPTYWQTTHGAAWCDAQKAALRSAGYKVSRNVLGRGWRRYLVEAGTRTVLIALPPDFPHAPLRALEVRRAWANDFAPLSPPPGSAGGDGTRIGNCSLLKLARYFGPPTQRAAGAAGVAGAQPSA
;
A
#
# COMPACT_ATOMS: atom_id res chain seq x y z
N MET A 1 -7.40 -15.62 29.30
CA MET A 1 -7.42 -16.30 27.99
C MET A 1 -7.07 -15.26 26.91
N LYS A 2 -5.91 -15.37 26.25
CA LYS A 2 -5.64 -14.56 25.06
C LYS A 2 -6.48 -15.16 23.93
N GLY A 3 -7.55 -14.47 23.52
CA GLY A 3 -8.34 -14.91 22.36
C GLY A 3 -7.41 -15.04 21.16
N SER A 4 -7.47 -16.17 20.46
CA SER A 4 -6.74 -16.37 19.21
C SER A 4 -7.15 -15.23 18.25
N GLN A 5 -6.26 -14.28 18.02
CA GLN A 5 -6.52 -13.22 17.04
C GLN A 5 -6.51 -13.88 15.66
N SER A 6 -7.65 -13.87 14.97
CA SER A 6 -7.75 -14.34 13.58
C SER A 6 -6.69 -13.65 12.74
N SER A 7 -5.91 -14.41 11.97
CA SER A 7 -4.97 -13.86 10.98
C SER A 7 -5.69 -12.96 9.98
N ALA A 8 -4.94 -12.03 9.36
CA ALA A 8 -5.44 -11.23 8.25
C ALA A 8 -5.80 -12.15 7.08
N LYS A 9 -6.94 -11.90 6.44
CA LYS A 9 -7.36 -12.61 5.22
C LYS A 9 -6.71 -11.97 4.00
N VAL A 10 -6.49 -12.74 2.95
CA VAL A 10 -6.04 -12.21 1.66
C VAL A 10 -7.08 -12.57 0.62
N VAL A 11 -7.57 -11.57 -0.10
CA VAL A 11 -8.51 -11.77 -1.20
C VAL A 11 -7.98 -11.15 -2.48
N VAL A 12 -8.26 -11.80 -3.61
CA VAL A 12 -7.83 -11.36 -4.94
C VAL A 12 -9.07 -11.25 -5.81
N SER A 13 -9.35 -10.08 -6.38
CA SER A 13 -10.48 -9.95 -7.30
C SER A 13 -10.23 -10.75 -8.57
N HIS A 14 -11.29 -11.22 -9.24
CA HIS A 14 -11.16 -11.92 -10.54
C HIS A 14 -10.38 -11.10 -11.57
N THR A 15 -10.57 -9.77 -11.56
CA THR A 15 -9.80 -8.88 -12.44
C THR A 15 -8.30 -8.93 -12.14
N ALA A 16 -7.91 -8.86 -10.86
CA ALA A 16 -6.50 -8.96 -10.48
C ALA A 16 -5.92 -10.36 -10.72
N ALA A 17 -6.68 -11.42 -10.39
CA ALA A 17 -6.27 -12.80 -10.59
C ALA A 17 -6.00 -13.11 -12.07
N ARG A 18 -6.87 -12.65 -12.98
CA ARG A 18 -6.63 -12.77 -14.42
C ARG A 18 -5.32 -12.12 -14.86
N ALA A 19 -5.03 -10.90 -14.40
CA ALA A 19 -3.79 -10.22 -14.75
C ALA A 19 -2.56 -10.95 -14.19
N ILE A 20 -2.62 -11.42 -12.94
CA ILE A 20 -1.55 -12.17 -12.29
C ILE A 20 -1.29 -13.48 -13.04
N PHE A 21 -2.32 -14.29 -13.26
CA PHE A 21 -2.17 -15.60 -13.90
C PHE A 21 -1.83 -15.52 -15.38
N ALA A 22 -2.28 -14.48 -16.10
CA ALA A 22 -1.85 -14.24 -17.47
C ALA A 22 -0.33 -13.96 -17.54
N GLU A 23 0.21 -13.17 -16.61
CA GLU A 23 1.66 -12.93 -16.55
C GLU A 23 2.44 -14.21 -16.21
N VAL A 24 1.94 -15.00 -15.26
CA VAL A 24 2.55 -16.29 -14.90
C VAL A 24 2.54 -17.25 -16.09
N GLN A 25 1.38 -17.41 -16.77
CA GLN A 25 1.24 -18.23 -17.97
C GLN A 25 2.26 -17.80 -19.03
N ARG A 26 2.36 -16.50 -19.30
CA ARG A 26 3.25 -15.95 -20.32
C ARG A 26 4.73 -16.31 -20.08
N TRP A 27 5.20 -16.22 -18.83
CA TRP A 27 6.59 -16.57 -18.50
C TRP A 27 6.85 -18.07 -18.45
N VAL A 28 5.85 -18.85 -18.05
CA VAL A 28 5.92 -20.32 -18.17
C VAL A 28 6.06 -20.71 -19.65
N ASP A 29 5.20 -20.18 -20.52
CA ASP A 29 5.23 -20.48 -21.95
C ASP A 29 6.54 -20.03 -22.60
N HIS A 30 7.03 -18.84 -22.23
CA HIS A 30 8.30 -18.32 -22.72
C HIS A 30 9.47 -19.24 -22.34
N GLY A 31 9.54 -19.66 -21.07
CA GLY A 31 10.57 -20.57 -20.59
C GLY A 31 10.56 -21.95 -21.25
N LEU A 32 9.35 -22.51 -21.43
CA LEU A 32 9.18 -23.79 -22.11
C LEU A 32 9.59 -23.71 -23.58
N ALA A 33 9.32 -22.59 -24.25
CA ALA A 33 9.71 -22.38 -25.63
C ALA A 33 11.22 -22.16 -25.83
N ASP A 34 11.88 -21.42 -24.92
CA ASP A 34 13.29 -21.04 -25.05
C ASP A 34 14.26 -22.10 -24.53
N GLY A 35 13.97 -22.68 -23.35
CA GLY A 35 14.90 -23.57 -22.63
C GLY A 35 14.27 -24.86 -22.12
N GLY A 36 13.02 -25.15 -22.46
CA GLY A 36 12.29 -26.33 -21.98
C GLY A 36 11.96 -26.31 -20.49
N MET A 37 12.13 -25.17 -19.82
CA MET A 37 11.96 -25.01 -18.37
C MET A 37 11.11 -23.78 -18.06
N PRO A 38 10.10 -23.87 -17.17
CA PRO A 38 9.26 -22.72 -16.85
C PRO A 38 10.07 -21.64 -16.12
N LEU A 39 9.80 -20.36 -16.43
CA LEU A 39 10.47 -19.22 -15.80
C LEU A 39 9.62 -18.59 -14.71
N GLU A 40 10.28 -18.07 -13.67
CA GLU A 40 9.63 -17.23 -12.67
C GLU A 40 9.11 -15.93 -13.29
N SER A 41 8.15 -15.29 -12.65
CA SER A 41 7.57 -14.01 -13.05
C SER A 41 7.51 -13.06 -11.85
N MET A 42 7.56 -11.75 -12.11
CA MET A 42 7.53 -10.70 -11.08
C MET A 42 6.32 -9.79 -11.28
N ILE A 43 5.51 -9.62 -10.23
CA ILE A 43 4.28 -8.83 -10.22
C ILE A 43 4.24 -7.96 -8.95
N TYR A 44 3.68 -6.76 -9.07
CA TYR A 44 3.44 -5.84 -7.96
C TYR A 44 1.94 -5.68 -7.70
N PRO A 45 1.38 -6.39 -6.71
CA PRO A 45 -0.05 -6.30 -6.40
C PRO A 45 -0.43 -4.89 -5.98
N LEU A 46 -1.52 -4.38 -6.57
CA LEU A 46 -2.18 -3.15 -6.15
C LEU A 46 -3.25 -3.54 -5.13
N SER A 47 -3.04 -3.19 -3.87
CA SER A 47 -3.90 -3.65 -2.78
C SER A 47 -4.44 -2.53 -1.90
N ALA A 48 -5.66 -2.72 -1.42
CA ALA A 48 -6.21 -1.98 -0.29
C ALA A 48 -6.01 -2.80 0.99
N LEU A 49 -5.86 -2.09 2.12
CA LEU A 49 -5.77 -2.69 3.44
C LEU A 49 -7.03 -2.34 4.22
N VAL A 50 -7.77 -3.36 4.62
CA VAL A 50 -8.95 -3.21 5.48
C VAL A 50 -8.46 -3.26 6.93
N PRO A 51 -8.70 -2.22 7.73
CA PRO A 51 -8.27 -2.20 9.12
C PRO A 51 -9.07 -3.22 9.92
N ARG A 52 -8.50 -3.71 11.01
CA ARG A 52 -9.20 -4.61 11.94
C ARG A 52 -10.09 -3.86 12.91
N ASP A 53 -9.61 -2.72 13.38
CA ASP A 53 -10.28 -1.82 14.28
C ASP A 53 -10.80 -0.59 13.54
N ALA A 54 -11.76 0.11 14.16
CA ALA A 54 -12.24 1.39 13.65
C ALA A 54 -11.14 2.47 13.60
N VAL A 55 -10.02 2.24 14.29
CA VAL A 55 -8.87 3.14 14.34
C VAL A 55 -7.97 2.86 13.14
N PHE A 56 -8.34 3.40 11.99
CA PHE A 56 -7.50 3.33 10.81
C PHE A 56 -6.17 4.06 11.09
N ARG A 57 -5.05 3.34 11.04
CA ARG A 57 -3.71 3.93 11.09
C ARG A 57 -3.47 4.71 9.80
N CYS A 58 -3.27 6.02 9.93
CA CYS A 58 -2.96 6.81 8.73
C CYS A 58 -1.61 6.34 8.16
N PRO A 59 -1.29 6.60 6.87
CA PRO A 59 -0.02 6.17 6.26
C PRO A 59 1.27 6.67 6.95
N LEU A 60 1.16 7.55 7.94
CA LEU A 60 2.28 8.04 8.74
C LEU A 60 2.49 7.25 10.03
N GLU A 61 1.57 6.34 10.33
CA GLU A 61 1.67 5.38 11.42
C GLU A 61 1.90 4.01 10.81
N LEU A 62 3.01 3.37 11.17
CA LEU A 62 3.35 2.06 10.64
C LEU A 62 2.27 1.04 11.02
N ALA A 63 1.61 0.47 10.01
CA ALA A 63 0.65 -0.61 10.17
C ALA A 63 1.39 -1.95 10.06
N SER A 64 1.29 -2.75 11.12
CA SER A 64 1.66 -4.16 11.13
C SER A 64 0.45 -5.06 10.87
N VAL A 65 0.68 -6.36 10.65
CA VAL A 65 -0.33 -7.30 10.16
C VAL A 65 -1.52 -7.48 11.12
N GLU A 66 -1.30 -7.32 12.43
CA GLU A 66 -2.36 -7.38 13.45
C GLU A 66 -3.39 -6.26 13.33
N HIS A 67 -3.01 -5.12 12.72
CA HIS A 67 -3.92 -4.01 12.46
C HIS A 67 -4.78 -4.21 11.20
N ILE A 68 -4.51 -5.28 10.43
CA ILE A 68 -5.15 -5.54 9.15
C ILE A 68 -6.09 -6.74 9.33
N SER A 69 -7.35 -6.58 8.95
CA SER A 69 -8.33 -7.68 8.90
C SER A 69 -8.28 -8.39 7.55
N GLU A 70 -8.09 -7.62 6.47
CA GLU A 70 -8.09 -8.14 5.10
C GLU A 70 -7.14 -7.34 4.19
N ILE A 71 -6.40 -8.05 3.34
CA ILE A 71 -5.60 -7.50 2.25
C ILE A 71 -6.36 -7.79 0.96
N VAL A 72 -6.80 -6.73 0.28
CA VAL A 72 -7.62 -6.83 -0.92
C VAL A 72 -6.76 -6.48 -2.13
N ILE A 73 -6.36 -7.49 -2.91
CA ILE A 73 -5.64 -7.30 -4.17
C ILE A 73 -6.67 -7.09 -5.29
N ASP A 74 -6.69 -5.88 -5.85
CA ASP A 74 -7.64 -5.50 -6.92
C ASP A 74 -6.94 -4.91 -8.16
N GLY A 75 -5.65 -5.17 -8.30
CA GLY A 75 -4.90 -4.89 -9.51
C GLY A 75 -3.51 -5.48 -9.43
N ALA A 76 -2.81 -5.45 -10.55
CA ALA A 76 -1.44 -5.90 -10.66
C ALA A 76 -0.68 -4.95 -11.59
N ALA A 77 0.48 -4.50 -11.15
CA ALA A 77 1.44 -3.80 -11.99
C ALA A 77 2.54 -4.78 -12.39
N VAL A 78 2.77 -4.90 -13.68
CA VAL A 78 3.79 -5.78 -14.26
C VAL A 78 4.92 -4.91 -14.80
N PRO A 79 6.18 -5.11 -14.37
CA PRO A 79 7.30 -4.37 -14.93
C PRO A 79 7.47 -4.61 -16.43
N PRO A 80 8.01 -3.66 -17.20
CA PRO A 80 8.39 -3.89 -18.60
C PRO A 80 9.41 -5.02 -18.73
N ASP A 81 9.35 -5.81 -19.80
CA ASP A 81 10.19 -7.01 -19.96
C ASP A 81 11.68 -6.67 -20.10
N GLU A 82 12.00 -5.51 -20.66
CA GLU A 82 13.37 -5.04 -20.90
C GLU A 82 14.15 -4.84 -19.59
N VAL A 83 13.43 -4.69 -18.47
CA VAL A 83 14.03 -4.40 -17.17
C VAL A 83 13.99 -5.60 -16.25
N LYS A 84 13.57 -6.78 -16.71
CA LYS A 84 13.47 -8.00 -15.91
C LYS A 84 14.51 -9.04 -16.35
N ALA A 85 15.12 -9.70 -15.38
CA ALA A 85 15.99 -10.86 -15.58
C ALA A 85 15.32 -12.06 -14.92
N PHE A 86 15.01 -13.08 -15.73
CA PHE A 86 14.34 -14.28 -15.29
C PHE A 86 15.18 -15.52 -15.53
N SER A 87 15.08 -16.43 -14.57
CA SER A 87 15.54 -17.79 -14.70
C SER A 87 14.48 -18.71 -14.06
N PRO A 88 14.62 -20.04 -14.18
CA PRO A 88 13.76 -20.98 -13.48
C PRO A 88 13.80 -20.88 -11.94
N HIS A 89 14.73 -20.09 -11.39
CA HIS A 89 15.01 -20.03 -9.95
C HIS A 89 15.16 -18.59 -9.41
N ASN A 90 14.93 -17.57 -10.25
CA ASN A 90 15.09 -16.19 -9.85
C ASN A 90 14.37 -15.23 -10.82
N CYS A 91 13.66 -14.26 -10.27
CA CYS A 91 13.23 -13.05 -10.97
C CYS A 91 13.78 -11.79 -10.28
N HIS A 92 14.47 -10.94 -11.03
CA HIS A 92 14.96 -9.64 -10.55
C HIS A 92 14.94 -8.58 -11.65
N PHE A 93 15.25 -7.33 -11.33
CA PHE A 93 15.44 -6.31 -12.36
C PHE A 93 16.79 -6.53 -13.07
N ALA A 94 16.81 -6.63 -14.40
CA ALA A 94 17.97 -6.94 -15.24
C ALA A 94 18.94 -5.76 -15.48
N ALA A 95 18.49 -4.53 -15.28
CA ALA A 95 19.10 -3.38 -15.93
C ALA A 95 20.49 -2.99 -15.37
N GLU A 96 21.38 -2.52 -16.25
CA GLU A 96 22.56 -1.74 -15.88
C GLU A 96 22.16 -0.36 -15.30
N ASP A 97 20.99 0.17 -15.70
CA ASP A 97 20.35 1.38 -15.17
C ASP A 97 19.00 1.04 -14.52
N ILE A 98 19.08 0.45 -13.33
CA ILE A 98 17.92 0.12 -12.48
C ILE A 98 17.08 1.35 -12.15
N ASP A 99 17.69 2.54 -12.11
CA ASP A 99 17.02 3.77 -11.68
C ASP A 99 16.05 4.28 -12.75
N GLN A 100 16.45 4.30 -14.03
CA GLN A 100 15.57 4.70 -15.13
C GLN A 100 14.41 3.71 -15.33
N ALA A 101 14.72 2.41 -15.32
CA ALA A 101 13.74 1.33 -15.37
C ALA A 101 12.70 1.44 -14.25
N SER A 102 13.18 1.70 -13.05
CA SER A 102 12.34 1.92 -11.87
C SER A 102 11.47 3.16 -12.04
N ALA A 103 11.99 4.25 -12.62
CA ALA A 103 11.22 5.48 -12.83
C ALA A 103 10.01 5.27 -13.76
N ALA A 104 10.20 4.65 -14.93
CA ALA A 104 9.13 4.40 -15.88
C ALA A 104 8.06 3.44 -15.30
N PHE A 105 8.50 2.38 -14.61
CA PHE A 105 7.58 1.46 -13.94
C PHE A 105 6.81 2.14 -12.80
N ASN A 106 7.48 2.97 -11.99
CA ASN A 106 6.85 3.75 -10.95
C ASN A 106 5.84 4.76 -11.53
N GLU A 107 6.10 5.38 -12.68
CA GLU A 107 5.13 6.25 -13.34
C GLU A 107 3.87 5.49 -13.74
N ALA A 108 4.01 4.27 -14.29
CA ALA A 108 2.87 3.43 -14.64
C ALA A 108 2.04 3.04 -13.39
N ILE A 109 2.72 2.71 -12.28
CA ILE A 109 2.07 2.49 -10.98
C ILE A 109 1.33 3.76 -10.52
N ASP A 110 1.99 4.91 -10.55
CA ASP A 110 1.42 6.18 -10.08
C ASP A 110 0.17 6.56 -10.89
N ARG A 111 0.16 6.32 -12.21
CA ARG A 111 -1.03 6.49 -13.04
C ARG A 111 -2.17 5.55 -12.62
N ALA A 112 -1.87 4.26 -12.42
CA ALA A 112 -2.88 3.30 -11.95
C ALA A 112 -3.44 3.67 -10.57
N LEU A 113 -2.60 4.18 -9.67
CA LEU A 113 -3.00 4.60 -8.33
C LEU A 113 -3.72 5.95 -8.32
N ALA A 114 -3.50 6.84 -9.29
CA ALA A 114 -4.22 8.11 -9.38
C ALA A 114 -5.73 7.90 -9.62
N GLU A 115 -6.09 6.89 -10.42
CA GLU A 115 -7.48 6.52 -10.69
C GLU A 115 -8.10 5.72 -9.53
N ARG A 116 -7.27 4.96 -8.81
CA ARG A 116 -7.68 4.07 -7.71
C ARG A 116 -6.91 4.39 -6.42
N PRO A 117 -7.12 5.57 -5.82
CA PRO A 117 -6.24 6.06 -4.76
C PRO A 117 -6.29 5.24 -3.48
N ARG A 118 -7.31 4.40 -3.27
CA ARG A 118 -7.39 3.48 -2.12
C ARG A 118 -6.40 2.31 -2.23
N LEU A 119 -5.95 1.98 -3.44
CA LEU A 119 -4.93 0.98 -3.67
C LEU A 119 -3.55 1.56 -3.38
N ALA A 120 -2.60 0.69 -3.09
CA ALA A 120 -1.18 0.97 -3.07
C ALA A 120 -0.41 -0.31 -3.37
N VAL A 121 0.85 -0.17 -3.80
CA VAL A 121 1.78 -1.30 -3.86
C VAL A 121 2.27 -1.59 -2.44
N ASN A 122 1.60 -2.49 -1.73
CA ASN A 122 1.92 -2.83 -0.32
C ASN A 122 2.70 -4.15 -0.18
N SER A 123 2.89 -4.88 -1.27
CA SER A 123 3.50 -6.21 -1.26
C SER A 123 4.30 -6.47 -2.52
N LYS A 124 5.07 -7.55 -2.50
CA LYS A 124 5.73 -8.14 -3.68
C LYS A 124 5.11 -9.50 -3.97
N LEU A 125 4.97 -9.82 -5.24
CA LEU A 125 4.51 -11.12 -5.70
C LEU A 125 5.47 -11.63 -6.78
N HIS A 126 5.83 -12.91 -6.69
CA HIS A 126 6.50 -13.61 -7.78
C HIS A 126 5.93 -15.02 -7.92
N SER A 127 6.38 -15.76 -8.94
CA SER A 127 5.95 -17.14 -9.16
C SER A 127 7.07 -18.15 -8.98
N HIS A 128 6.73 -19.29 -8.39
CA HIS A 128 7.53 -20.50 -8.40
C HIS A 128 6.83 -21.54 -9.27
N PRO A 129 7.14 -21.60 -10.59
CA PRO A 129 6.38 -22.40 -11.54
C PRO A 129 6.82 -23.88 -11.55
N PHE A 130 7.23 -24.41 -10.40
CA PHE A 130 7.78 -25.75 -10.23
C PHE A 130 7.10 -26.47 -9.06
N SER A 131 7.18 -27.81 -9.05
CA SER A 131 6.58 -28.64 -8.00
C SER A 131 7.15 -28.28 -6.63
N GLY A 132 6.27 -28.13 -5.64
CA GLY A 132 6.67 -27.75 -4.28
C GLY A 132 7.00 -26.25 -4.11
N GLY A 133 6.67 -25.39 -5.07
CA GLY A 133 6.95 -23.94 -5.05
C GLY A 133 6.30 -23.13 -3.91
N LYS A 134 5.62 -23.75 -2.94
CA LYS A 134 4.99 -23.05 -1.80
C LYS A 134 5.99 -22.75 -0.68
N PHE A 135 6.91 -21.80 -0.91
CA PHE A 135 7.85 -21.33 0.11
C PHE A 135 8.38 -19.93 -0.22
N LEU A 136 9.07 -19.32 0.75
CA LEU A 136 9.89 -18.13 0.54
C LEU A 136 11.37 -18.53 0.58
N SER A 137 12.12 -18.18 -0.45
CA SER A 137 13.57 -18.39 -0.52
C SER A 137 14.32 -17.44 0.43
N SER A 138 15.60 -17.71 0.65
CA SER A 138 16.48 -16.76 1.37
C SER A 138 16.59 -15.42 0.64
N GLY A 139 16.52 -15.43 -0.69
CA GLY A 139 16.44 -14.23 -1.53
C GLY A 139 15.19 -13.40 -1.23
N ASP A 140 14.03 -14.04 -1.12
CA ASP A 140 12.77 -13.37 -0.80
C ASP A 140 12.80 -12.70 0.56
N LEU A 141 13.34 -13.39 1.57
CA LEU A 141 13.48 -12.84 2.92
C LEU A 141 14.45 -11.67 2.94
N ARG A 142 15.59 -11.77 2.24
CA ARG A 142 16.57 -10.68 2.16
C ARG A 142 16.00 -9.46 1.45
N HIS A 143 15.51 -9.62 0.22
CA HIS A 143 15.10 -8.50 -0.63
C HIS A 143 13.68 -8.01 -0.35
N GLY A 144 12.85 -8.80 0.32
CA GLY A 144 11.49 -8.45 0.72
C GLY A 144 11.37 -7.93 2.15
N VAL A 145 12.24 -8.40 3.06
CA VAL A 145 12.06 -8.16 4.51
C VAL A 145 13.25 -7.46 5.15
N SER A 146 14.46 -8.02 5.09
CA SER A 146 15.56 -7.56 5.95
C SER A 146 16.49 -6.52 5.33
N ALA A 147 16.57 -6.40 3.99
CA ALA A 147 17.42 -5.41 3.36
C ALA A 147 17.01 -3.96 3.74
N PRO A 148 17.97 -3.05 4.01
CA PRO A 148 17.66 -1.67 4.38
C PRO A 148 16.76 -0.95 3.36
N ALA A 149 16.95 -1.20 2.06
CA ALA A 149 16.10 -0.65 1.01
C ALA A 149 14.66 -1.18 1.08
N ALA A 150 14.47 -2.45 1.45
CA ALA A 150 13.15 -3.06 1.63
C ALA A 150 12.43 -2.49 2.86
N LEU A 151 13.17 -2.27 3.97
CA LEU A 151 12.68 -1.58 5.16
C LEU A 151 12.22 -0.15 4.84
N ALA A 152 13.10 0.64 4.24
CA ALA A 152 12.77 2.01 3.86
C ALA A 152 11.60 2.06 2.87
N TRP A 153 11.50 1.11 1.93
CA TRP A 153 10.41 1.02 0.97
C TRP A 153 9.04 0.81 1.63
N ARG A 154 8.95 -0.09 2.63
CA ARG A 154 7.69 -0.38 3.36
C ARG A 154 7.32 0.74 4.32
N GLU A 155 8.29 1.31 5.03
CA GLU A 155 8.05 2.40 5.98
C GLU A 155 7.52 3.65 5.29
N ARG A 156 8.04 3.99 4.10
CA ARG A 156 7.51 5.08 3.27
C ARG A 156 6.06 4.87 2.85
N ARG A 157 5.54 3.65 2.93
CA ARG A 157 4.14 3.28 2.62
C ARG A 157 3.28 3.11 3.88
N GLY A 158 3.83 3.41 5.06
CA GLY A 158 3.13 3.26 6.33
C GLY A 158 2.95 1.80 6.72
N LEU A 159 3.91 0.94 6.40
CA LEU A 159 3.90 -0.48 6.73
C LEU A 159 5.06 -0.83 7.68
N GLY A 160 4.71 -1.33 8.86
CA GLY A 160 5.64 -1.93 9.81
C GLY A 160 5.87 -3.43 9.58
N THR A 161 5.21 -4.00 8.57
CA THR A 161 5.32 -5.41 8.18
C THR A 161 5.63 -5.51 6.69
N ALA A 162 6.44 -6.49 6.30
CA ALA A 162 6.59 -6.90 4.90
C ALA A 162 5.51 -7.93 4.57
N ILE A 163 4.86 -7.79 3.42
CA ILE A 163 3.88 -8.74 2.89
C ILE A 163 4.44 -9.31 1.59
N LEU A 164 4.56 -10.63 1.51
CA LEU A 164 5.11 -11.36 0.38
C LEU A 164 4.10 -12.39 -0.12
N HIS A 165 4.00 -12.54 -1.44
CA HIS A 165 3.13 -13.51 -2.10
C HIS A 165 3.93 -14.38 -3.06
N VAL A 166 3.55 -15.65 -3.16
CA VAL A 166 4.09 -16.57 -4.17
C VAL A 166 2.96 -17.23 -4.92
N VAL A 167 2.99 -17.13 -6.25
CA VAL A 167 2.13 -17.91 -7.15
C VAL A 167 2.81 -19.24 -7.45
N HIS A 168 2.15 -20.35 -7.19
CA HIS A 168 2.74 -21.68 -7.42
C HIS A 168 1.68 -22.70 -7.86
N PRO A 169 2.05 -23.75 -8.59
CA PRO A 169 1.16 -24.86 -8.89
C PRO A 169 0.93 -25.75 -7.65
N ASP A 170 -0.27 -26.27 -7.50
CA ASP A 170 -0.66 -27.32 -6.56
C ASP A 170 -0.49 -28.67 -7.25
N GLY A 171 0.76 -29.10 -7.39
CA GLY A 171 1.16 -30.32 -8.10
C GLY A 171 2.30 -30.09 -9.08
N ASP A 172 2.52 -31.07 -9.95
CA ASP A 172 3.53 -30.98 -11.01
C ASP A 172 2.98 -30.15 -12.19
N PRO A 173 3.62 -29.01 -12.53
CA PRO A 173 3.22 -28.19 -13.68
C PRO A 173 3.64 -28.79 -15.04
N LEU A 174 4.53 -29.80 -15.10
CA LEU A 174 5.09 -30.35 -16.35
C LEU A 174 4.41 -31.67 -16.81
N PRO A 175 4.38 -31.96 -18.12
CA PRO A 175 3.63 -31.25 -19.15
C PRO A 175 2.24 -31.88 -19.38
N CYS A 176 1.24 -31.00 -19.53
CA CYS A 176 0.07 -31.29 -20.34
C CYS A 176 0.46 -30.98 -21.80
N PRO A 177 0.57 -31.98 -22.70
CA PRO A 177 0.97 -31.75 -24.11
C PRO A 177 -0.09 -31.00 -24.94
N ALA A 178 -1.23 -30.67 -24.36
CA ALA A 178 -2.30 -29.89 -24.98
C ALA A 178 -2.16 -28.40 -24.62
N PRO A 179 -2.64 -27.48 -25.48
CA PRO A 179 -2.77 -26.07 -25.12
C PRO A 179 -3.56 -25.96 -23.82
N TRP A 180 -3.01 -25.19 -22.88
CA TRP A 180 -3.57 -25.00 -21.55
C TRP A 180 -3.56 -23.51 -21.21
N THR A 181 -4.40 -23.12 -20.25
CA THR A 181 -4.49 -21.74 -19.79
C THR A 181 -4.83 -21.76 -18.31
N ILE A 182 -4.21 -20.89 -17.54
CA ILE A 182 -4.61 -20.62 -16.16
C ILE A 182 -5.78 -19.63 -16.19
N ASP A 183 -6.95 -20.06 -15.75
CA ASP A 183 -8.11 -19.16 -15.66
C ASP A 183 -8.06 -18.23 -14.43
N ALA A 184 -9.10 -17.41 -14.26
CA ALA A 184 -9.20 -16.47 -13.15
C ALA A 184 -9.20 -17.13 -11.76
N GLU A 185 -9.58 -18.42 -11.67
CA GLU A 185 -9.66 -19.22 -10.44
C GLU A 185 -8.35 -19.98 -10.16
N GLY A 186 -7.34 -19.78 -11.01
CA GLY A 186 -6.10 -20.52 -11.02
C GLY A 186 -6.24 -21.93 -11.60
N ALA A 187 -7.40 -22.30 -12.15
CA ALA A 187 -7.61 -23.65 -12.67
C ALA A 187 -6.99 -23.80 -14.05
N VAL A 188 -6.38 -24.97 -14.28
CA VAL A 188 -5.92 -25.40 -15.59
C VAL A 188 -6.82 -26.55 -16.03
N ALA A 189 -7.63 -26.33 -17.07
CA ALA A 189 -8.36 -27.39 -17.72
C ALA A 189 -7.36 -28.27 -18.48
N LYS A 190 -7.11 -29.48 -17.99
CA LYS A 190 -6.39 -30.50 -18.77
C LYS A 190 -7.39 -31.26 -19.66
N ALA A 191 -6.86 -31.93 -20.69
CA ALA A 191 -7.64 -32.82 -21.55
C ALA A 191 -8.48 -33.84 -20.71
N PRO A 192 -9.61 -34.35 -21.24
CA PRO A 192 -10.42 -35.34 -20.53
C PRO A 192 -9.57 -36.50 -20.01
N GLY A 193 -9.65 -36.76 -18.69
CA GLY A 193 -8.91 -37.83 -18.01
C GLY A 193 -7.58 -37.44 -17.34
N GLN A 194 -7.12 -36.19 -17.48
CA GLN A 194 -5.93 -35.70 -16.77
C GLN A 194 -6.28 -34.94 -15.48
N ARG A 195 -5.41 -35.06 -14.45
CA ARG A 195 -5.58 -34.35 -13.17
C ARG A 195 -5.38 -32.85 -13.36
N ALA A 196 -6.44 -32.07 -13.13
CA ALA A 196 -6.37 -30.61 -13.12
C ALA A 196 -5.28 -30.12 -12.16
N VAL A 197 -4.42 -29.22 -12.65
CA VAL A 197 -3.48 -28.48 -11.80
C VAL A 197 -4.17 -27.18 -11.42
N ARG A 198 -4.01 -26.76 -10.16
CA ARG A 198 -4.51 -25.47 -9.70
C ARG A 198 -3.35 -24.60 -9.25
N TRP A 199 -3.27 -23.40 -9.79
CA TRP A 199 -2.35 -22.36 -9.33
C TRP A 199 -2.95 -21.67 -8.11
N ARG A 200 -2.10 -21.45 -7.12
CA ARG A 200 -2.45 -20.86 -5.82
C ARG A 200 -1.59 -19.63 -5.58
N ILE A 201 -2.10 -18.72 -4.75
CA ILE A 201 -1.34 -17.56 -4.25
C ILE A 201 -1.19 -17.76 -2.74
N SER A 202 0.01 -18.10 -2.28
CA SER A 202 0.31 -18.20 -0.84
C SER A 202 0.87 -16.89 -0.33
N THR A 203 0.50 -16.48 0.89
CA THR A 203 0.89 -15.18 1.45
C THR A 203 1.51 -15.29 2.82
N TRP A 204 2.55 -14.51 3.06
CA TRP A 204 3.20 -14.37 4.36
C TRP A 204 3.34 -12.90 4.76
N ALA A 205 3.37 -12.64 6.07
CA ALA A 205 3.66 -11.32 6.63
C ALA A 205 4.74 -11.40 7.70
N SER A 206 5.64 -10.43 7.76
CA SER A 206 6.68 -10.40 8.81
C SER A 206 6.10 -9.99 10.17
N VAL A 207 6.51 -10.66 11.24
CA VAL A 207 6.11 -10.37 12.62
C VAL A 207 7.24 -9.62 13.35
N GLY A 208 6.89 -8.67 14.21
CA GLY A 208 7.80 -8.18 15.26
C GLY A 208 8.91 -7.20 14.85
N HIS A 209 8.91 -6.65 13.65
CA HIS A 209 9.87 -5.60 13.25
C HIS A 209 9.30 -4.19 13.49
N SER A 210 8.92 -3.86 14.74
CA SER A 210 8.78 -2.44 15.09
C SER A 210 10.20 -1.86 15.15
N GLY A 211 10.47 -0.84 14.34
CA GLY A 211 11.80 -0.27 14.07
C GLY A 211 12.57 0.34 15.26
N ALA A 212 12.27 -0.06 16.50
CA ALA A 212 12.99 0.30 17.71
C ALA A 212 13.97 -0.79 18.19
N ALA A 213 13.85 -2.04 17.72
CA ALA A 213 14.87 -3.06 17.96
C ALA A 213 16.06 -2.77 17.04
N GLY A 214 17.16 -2.31 17.63
CA GLY A 214 18.36 -1.88 16.90
C GLY A 214 18.86 -2.91 15.89
N LEU A 215 19.60 -2.42 14.89
CA LEU A 215 20.23 -3.10 13.76
C LEU A 215 21.24 -4.25 14.12
N GLY A 216 21.11 -4.87 15.29
CA GLY A 216 22.08 -5.83 15.85
C GLY A 216 21.54 -7.21 16.20
N SER A 217 20.24 -7.51 16.03
CA SER A 217 19.75 -8.89 16.15
C SER A 217 19.97 -9.62 14.82
N ILE A 218 20.72 -10.72 14.87
CA ILE A 218 21.07 -11.60 13.74
C ILE A 218 19.91 -12.57 13.41
N ASP A 219 18.80 -12.49 14.14
CA ASP A 219 17.72 -13.46 14.02
C ASP A 219 17.01 -13.32 12.67
N ALA A 220 16.80 -14.45 12.00
CA ALA A 220 16.05 -14.48 10.75
C ALA A 220 14.66 -13.85 10.95
N PRO A 221 14.15 -13.06 9.99
CA PRO A 221 12.84 -12.44 10.13
C PRO A 221 11.77 -13.52 10.32
N GLN A 222 10.98 -13.39 11.38
CA GLN A 222 9.85 -14.29 11.61
C GLN A 222 8.72 -13.96 10.64
N MET A 223 8.26 -14.96 9.89
CA MET A 223 7.15 -14.83 8.96
C MET A 223 5.93 -15.57 9.52
N GLN A 224 4.78 -14.90 9.54
CA GLN A 224 3.48 -15.49 9.76
C GLN A 224 2.89 -15.91 8.41
N ASP A 225 2.51 -17.18 8.29
CA ASP A 225 1.70 -17.67 7.17
C ASP A 225 0.27 -17.12 7.30
N LEU A 226 -0.17 -16.38 6.28
CA LEU A 226 -1.53 -15.84 6.18
C LEU A 226 -2.47 -16.78 5.42
N GLY A 227 -1.95 -17.89 4.91
CA GLY A 227 -2.66 -18.88 4.14
C GLY A 227 -2.73 -18.55 2.65
N GLU A 228 -3.57 -19.31 1.96
CA GLU A 228 -3.85 -19.12 0.54
C GLU A 228 -4.83 -17.98 0.34
N ALA A 229 -4.51 -17.08 -0.60
CA ALA A 229 -5.39 -16.00 -0.97
C ALA A 229 -6.65 -16.55 -1.63
N ARG A 230 -7.80 -16.04 -1.21
CA ARG A 230 -9.09 -16.43 -1.77
C ARG A 230 -9.38 -15.56 -2.99
N ILE A 231 -9.55 -16.20 -4.14
CA ILE A 231 -10.06 -15.54 -5.34
C ILE A 231 -11.55 -15.28 -5.13
N VAL A 232 -11.99 -14.05 -5.38
CA VAL A 232 -13.37 -13.60 -5.16
C VAL A 232 -13.87 -12.80 -6.34
N GLY A 233 -15.20 -12.83 -6.53
CA GLY A 233 -15.88 -12.03 -7.53
C GLY A 233 -15.58 -10.54 -7.38
N ASP A 234 -15.64 -9.83 -8.51
CA ASP A 234 -15.43 -8.38 -8.54
C ASP A 234 -16.49 -7.61 -7.74
N ASP A 235 -17.63 -8.24 -7.42
CA ASP A 235 -18.74 -7.74 -6.61
C ASP A 235 -18.56 -7.93 -5.09
N TYR A 236 -17.50 -8.62 -4.65
CA TYR A 236 -17.20 -8.80 -3.23
C TYR A 236 -17.05 -7.45 -2.51
N ASP A 237 -17.68 -7.29 -1.34
CA ASP A 237 -17.82 -5.99 -0.65
C ASP A 237 -16.51 -5.24 -0.48
N ALA A 238 -15.43 -5.93 -0.09
CA ALA A 238 -14.13 -5.30 0.13
C ALA A 238 -13.45 -4.86 -1.19
N VAL A 239 -13.70 -5.59 -2.30
CA VAL A 239 -13.26 -5.20 -3.65
C VAL A 239 -14.05 -3.99 -4.12
N GLN A 240 -15.36 -3.98 -3.92
CA GLN A 240 -16.18 -2.81 -4.25
C GLN A 240 -15.76 -1.59 -3.42
N ALA A 241 -15.50 -1.76 -2.12
CA ALA A 241 -15.01 -0.70 -1.25
C ALA A 241 -13.65 -0.14 -1.69
N SER A 242 -12.72 -0.97 -2.18
CA SER A 242 -11.42 -0.51 -2.67
C SER A 242 -11.50 0.29 -3.98
N ARG A 243 -12.57 0.11 -4.76
CA ARG A 243 -12.83 0.85 -6.02
C ARG A 243 -13.58 2.15 -5.84
N ARG A 244 -14.24 2.36 -4.69
CA ARG A 244 -15.05 3.57 -4.46
C ARG A 244 -14.18 4.83 -4.59
N PRO A 245 -14.66 5.88 -5.27
CA PRO A 245 -14.02 7.18 -5.18
C PRO A 245 -13.86 7.60 -3.71
N THR A 246 -12.75 8.26 -3.43
CA THR A 246 -12.56 8.94 -2.14
C THR A 246 -13.45 10.18 -2.09
N TYR A 247 -13.81 10.64 -0.89
CA TYR A 247 -14.69 11.80 -0.75
C TYR A 247 -14.17 13.02 -1.50
N TRP A 248 -12.86 13.23 -1.54
CA TRP A 248 -12.22 14.39 -2.17
C TRP A 248 -12.12 14.31 -3.70
N GLN A 249 -12.38 13.14 -4.31
CA GLN A 249 -12.52 13.00 -5.76
C GLN A 249 -13.90 13.44 -6.26
N THR A 250 -14.89 13.55 -5.36
CA THR A 250 -16.23 14.06 -5.72
C THR A 250 -16.24 15.58 -5.81
N THR A 251 -17.10 16.16 -6.66
CA THR A 251 -17.27 17.62 -6.78
C THR A 251 -17.57 18.27 -5.43
N HIS A 252 -18.47 17.68 -4.64
CA HIS A 252 -18.86 18.21 -3.34
C HIS A 252 -17.70 18.15 -2.33
N GLY A 253 -16.98 17.02 -2.26
CA GLY A 253 -15.85 16.88 -1.34
C GLY A 253 -14.63 17.72 -1.73
N ALA A 254 -14.40 17.92 -3.04
CA ALA A 254 -13.38 18.84 -3.54
C ALA A 254 -13.69 20.29 -3.11
N ALA A 255 -14.91 20.75 -3.37
CA ALA A 255 -15.38 22.07 -2.96
C ALA A 255 -15.30 22.26 -1.43
N TRP A 256 -15.68 21.24 -0.65
CA TRP A 256 -15.52 21.27 0.81
C TRP A 256 -14.05 21.42 1.20
N CYS A 257 -13.13 20.67 0.59
CA CYS A 257 -11.71 20.76 0.90
C CYS A 257 -11.12 22.14 0.59
N ASP A 258 -11.55 22.79 -0.49
CA ASP A 258 -11.13 24.15 -0.85
C ASP A 258 -11.69 25.16 0.15
N ALA A 259 -12.97 25.04 0.52
CA ALA A 259 -13.60 25.87 1.53
C ALA A 259 -12.92 25.76 2.90
N GLN A 260 -12.56 24.54 3.36
CA GLN A 260 -11.86 24.36 4.63
C GLN A 260 -10.46 25.00 4.61
N LYS A 261 -9.70 24.84 3.52
CA LYS A 261 -8.38 25.47 3.38
C LYS A 261 -8.49 26.99 3.35
N ALA A 262 -9.48 27.54 2.65
CA ALA A 262 -9.75 28.98 2.59
C ALA A 262 -10.17 29.53 3.96
N ALA A 263 -11.03 28.82 4.69
CA ALA A 263 -11.47 29.21 6.03
C ALA A 263 -10.30 29.24 7.04
N LEU A 264 -9.43 28.23 7.01
CA LEU A 264 -8.20 28.21 7.83
C LEU A 264 -7.29 29.41 7.53
N ARG A 265 -7.03 29.68 6.24
CA ARG A 265 -6.21 30.83 5.81
C ARG A 265 -6.81 32.17 6.21
N SER A 266 -8.13 32.32 6.03
CA SER A 266 -8.86 33.55 6.38
C SER A 266 -8.84 33.81 7.88
N ALA A 267 -8.79 32.74 8.69
CA ALA A 267 -8.62 32.82 10.13
C ALA A 267 -7.15 33.01 10.57
N GLY A 268 -6.20 33.18 9.65
CA GLY A 268 -4.80 33.47 9.94
C GLY A 268 -3.89 32.24 10.09
N TYR A 269 -4.42 31.01 9.97
CA TYR A 269 -3.59 29.81 10.06
C TYR A 269 -2.71 29.63 8.82
N LYS A 270 -1.45 29.26 9.02
CA LYS A 270 -0.65 28.69 7.93
C LYS A 270 -1.09 27.24 7.73
N VAL A 271 -1.54 26.93 6.52
CA VAL A 271 -2.02 25.59 6.17
C VAL A 271 -1.49 25.13 4.82
N SER A 272 -0.96 23.90 4.79
CA SER A 272 -0.73 23.14 3.57
C SER A 272 -1.69 21.96 3.48
N ARG A 273 -1.99 21.53 2.25
CA ARG A 273 -2.91 20.43 1.96
C ARG A 273 -2.29 19.55 0.89
N ASN A 274 -2.18 18.26 1.17
CA ASN A 274 -1.59 17.27 0.26
C ASN A 274 -2.36 15.94 0.34
N VAL A 275 -2.19 15.10 -0.66
CA VAL A 275 -2.64 13.70 -0.63
C VAL A 275 -1.57 12.87 0.07
N LEU A 276 -2.01 11.87 0.83
CA LEU A 276 -1.19 10.80 1.39
C LEU A 276 -1.55 9.50 0.65
N GLY A 277 -0.68 8.48 0.73
CA GLY A 277 -0.97 7.17 0.12
C GLY A 277 -2.30 6.57 0.60
N ARG A 278 -2.84 5.63 -0.19
CA ARG A 278 -4.11 4.93 0.13
C ARG A 278 -5.33 5.88 0.25
N GLY A 279 -5.31 6.99 -0.49
CA GLY A 279 -6.46 7.89 -0.64
C GLY A 279 -6.69 8.82 0.55
N TRP A 280 -5.74 8.86 1.47
CA TRP A 280 -5.77 9.76 2.61
C TRP A 280 -5.51 11.20 2.17
N ARG A 281 -6.11 12.17 2.87
CA ARG A 281 -5.80 13.59 2.67
C ARG A 281 -5.24 14.19 3.95
N ARG A 282 -4.16 14.97 3.87
CA ARG A 282 -3.58 15.66 5.03
C ARG A 282 -3.73 17.16 4.95
N TYR A 283 -3.94 17.77 6.11
CA TYR A 283 -3.81 19.19 6.36
C TYR A 283 -2.74 19.40 7.43
N LEU A 284 -1.71 20.17 7.10
CA LEU A 284 -0.68 20.56 8.06
C LEU A 284 -0.96 22.00 8.48
N VAL A 285 -1.26 22.22 9.76
CA VAL A 285 -1.75 23.48 10.31
C VAL A 285 -0.83 23.95 11.43
N GLU A 286 -0.25 25.16 11.32
CA GLU A 286 0.48 25.81 12.42
C GLU A 286 -0.53 26.42 13.41
N ALA A 287 -0.67 25.83 14.59
CA ALA A 287 -1.61 26.23 15.64
C ALA A 287 -0.88 26.48 16.96
N GLY A 288 -0.74 27.75 17.35
CA GLY A 288 -0.02 28.18 18.53
C GLY A 288 1.47 27.90 18.38
N THR A 289 2.01 27.11 19.30
CA THR A 289 3.41 26.68 19.33
C THR A 289 3.66 25.34 18.63
N ARG A 290 2.62 24.69 18.10
CA ARG A 290 2.72 23.36 17.51
C ARG A 290 2.28 23.33 16.05
N THR A 291 2.74 22.31 15.33
CA THR A 291 2.23 21.98 14.01
C THR A 291 1.36 20.74 14.11
N VAL A 292 0.11 20.85 13.69
CA VAL A 292 -0.88 19.77 13.74
C VAL A 292 -1.08 19.20 12.35
N LEU A 293 -0.97 17.89 12.22
CA LEU A 293 -1.37 17.13 11.05
C LEU A 293 -2.76 16.56 11.26
N ILE A 294 -3.71 17.00 10.45
CA ILE A 294 -5.07 16.45 10.40
C ILE A 294 -5.15 15.55 9.16
N ALA A 295 -5.23 14.24 9.39
CA ALA A 295 -5.33 13.21 8.36
C ALA A 295 -6.77 12.73 8.24
N LEU A 296 -7.34 12.86 7.04
CA LEU A 296 -8.70 12.48 6.70
C LEU A 296 -8.67 11.16 5.91
N PRO A 297 -9.37 10.10 6.37
CA PRO A 297 -9.42 8.81 5.69
C PRO A 297 -10.14 8.90 4.34
N PRO A 298 -9.95 7.90 3.46
CA PRO A 298 -10.65 7.84 2.18
C PRO A 298 -12.19 7.80 2.32
N ASP A 299 -12.69 7.21 3.42
CA ASP A 299 -14.12 7.11 3.76
C ASP A 299 -14.64 8.27 4.64
N PHE A 300 -13.87 9.34 4.80
CA PHE A 300 -14.37 10.53 5.52
C PHE A 300 -15.63 11.09 4.84
N PRO A 301 -16.69 11.46 5.56
CA PRO A 301 -16.80 11.62 7.01
C PRO A 301 -17.26 10.37 7.78
N HIS A 302 -17.46 9.23 7.13
CA HIS A 302 -17.95 8.00 7.77
C HIS A 302 -16.87 7.29 8.60
N ALA A 303 -15.60 7.44 8.19
CA ALA A 303 -14.45 7.03 9.00
C ALA A 303 -13.86 8.21 9.79
N PRO A 304 -13.36 7.96 11.03
CA PRO A 304 -12.85 9.03 11.87
C PRO A 304 -11.52 9.59 11.35
N LEU A 305 -11.33 10.91 11.45
CA LEU A 305 -10.05 11.55 11.20
C LEU A 305 -8.98 11.18 12.24
N ARG A 306 -7.72 11.37 11.88
CA ARG A 306 -6.58 11.30 12.78
C ARG A 306 -5.97 12.68 12.97
N ALA A 307 -5.69 13.07 14.20
CA ALA A 307 -4.94 14.28 14.52
C ALA A 307 -3.59 13.87 15.13
N LEU A 308 -2.51 14.41 14.60
CA LEU A 308 -1.15 14.14 15.06
C LEU A 308 -0.42 15.47 15.29
N GLU A 309 0.40 15.54 16.33
CA GLU A 309 1.40 16.59 16.49
C GLU A 309 2.65 16.22 15.70
N VAL A 310 3.15 17.16 14.91
CA VAL A 310 4.40 16.99 14.16
C VAL A 310 5.57 17.39 15.04
N ARG A 311 6.36 16.40 15.47
CA ARG A 311 7.59 16.63 16.25
C ARG A 311 8.77 16.89 15.34
N ARG A 312 9.00 15.98 14.37
CA ARG A 312 10.05 16.11 13.35
C ARG A 312 9.52 15.60 12.01
N ALA A 313 9.09 16.54 11.16
CA ALA A 313 8.49 16.21 9.86
C ALA A 313 9.41 15.37 8.96
N TRP A 314 10.72 15.67 8.96
CA TRP A 314 11.73 14.97 8.14
C TRP A 314 11.97 13.52 8.58
N ALA A 315 11.69 13.21 9.85
CA ALA A 315 11.88 11.87 10.43
C ALA A 315 10.56 11.06 10.48
N ASN A 316 9.46 11.61 9.93
CA ASN A 316 8.11 11.07 10.15
C ASN A 316 7.79 10.83 11.65
N ASP A 317 8.29 11.70 12.53
CA ASP A 317 8.06 11.60 13.98
C ASP A 317 6.81 12.41 14.37
N PHE A 318 5.77 11.68 14.74
CA PHE A 318 4.45 12.20 15.06
C PHE A 318 3.95 11.67 16.40
N ALA A 319 3.22 12.50 17.15
CA ALA A 319 2.52 12.06 18.35
C ALA A 319 1.01 12.12 18.16
N PRO A 320 0.24 11.10 18.57
CA PRO A 320 -1.22 11.14 18.47
C PRO A 320 -1.79 12.26 19.34
N LEU A 321 -2.76 12.99 18.80
CA LEU A 321 -3.57 13.95 19.53
C LEU A 321 -5.02 13.46 19.57
N SER A 322 -5.69 13.71 20.70
CA SER A 322 -7.11 13.44 20.83
C SER A 322 -7.91 14.59 20.21
N PRO A 323 -8.67 14.37 19.12
CA PRO A 323 -9.59 15.38 18.63
C PRO A 323 -10.73 15.58 19.64
N PRO A 324 -11.36 16.77 19.69
CA PRO A 324 -12.49 17.01 20.59
C PRO A 324 -13.66 16.08 20.25
N PRO A 325 -14.47 15.65 21.24
CA PRO A 325 -15.63 14.81 21.00
C PRO A 325 -16.55 15.39 19.90
N GLY A 326 -17.03 14.52 19.00
CA GLY A 326 -17.91 14.92 17.90
C GLY A 326 -17.23 15.62 16.71
N SER A 327 -15.93 15.90 16.77
CA SER A 327 -15.18 16.47 15.63
C SER A 327 -14.58 15.43 14.68
N ALA A 328 -14.59 14.15 15.09
CA ALA A 328 -13.84 13.10 14.41
C ALA A 328 -14.46 12.67 13.08
N GLY A 329 -15.71 13.04 12.76
CA GLY A 329 -16.49 12.25 11.79
C GLY A 329 -16.97 10.94 12.43
N GLY A 330 -17.79 10.18 11.70
CA GLY A 330 -18.40 8.94 12.14
C GLY A 330 -19.72 8.68 11.42
N ASP A 331 -20.33 7.52 11.70
CA ASP A 331 -21.59 7.11 11.09
C ASP A 331 -22.68 8.18 11.18
N GLY A 332 -23.34 8.45 10.05
CA GLY A 332 -24.37 9.47 9.92
C GLY A 332 -23.88 10.93 9.83
N THR A 333 -22.59 11.20 9.99
CA THR A 333 -22.05 12.57 9.87
C THR A 333 -22.04 13.00 8.40
N ARG A 334 -22.58 14.19 8.10
CA ARG A 334 -22.46 14.81 6.77
C ARG A 334 -21.17 15.62 6.69
N ILE A 335 -20.48 15.58 5.55
CA ILE A 335 -19.20 16.28 5.38
C ILE A 335 -19.32 17.79 5.60
N GLY A 336 -20.46 18.39 5.22
CA GLY A 336 -20.75 19.81 5.45
C GLY A 336 -20.81 20.21 6.93
N ASN A 337 -21.01 19.26 7.84
CA ASN A 337 -21.02 19.52 9.28
C ASN A 337 -19.61 19.46 9.90
N CYS A 338 -18.62 18.94 9.16
CA CYS A 338 -17.24 18.86 9.62
C CYS A 338 -16.52 20.19 9.37
N SER A 339 -15.74 20.65 10.36
CA SER A 339 -14.97 21.90 10.27
C SER A 339 -13.55 21.73 10.77
N LEU A 340 -12.58 21.86 9.85
CA LEU A 340 -11.16 21.85 10.19
C LEU A 340 -10.75 23.11 10.96
N LEU A 341 -11.45 24.23 10.76
CA LEU A 341 -11.21 25.46 11.52
C LEU A 341 -11.56 25.28 13.01
N LYS A 342 -12.69 24.64 13.33
CA LYS A 342 -13.03 24.31 14.73
C LYS A 342 -11.96 23.42 15.36
N LEU A 343 -11.48 22.42 14.61
CA LEU A 343 -10.42 21.52 15.07
C LEU A 343 -9.09 22.25 15.28
N ALA A 344 -8.69 23.12 14.35
CA ALA A 344 -7.47 23.92 14.49
C ALA A 344 -7.53 24.85 15.70
N ARG A 345 -8.67 25.53 15.92
CA ARG A 345 -8.90 26.40 17.10
C ARG A 345 -8.80 25.64 18.41
N TYR A 346 -9.26 24.39 18.45
CA TYR A 346 -9.13 23.54 19.62
C TYR A 346 -7.66 23.27 19.98
N PHE A 347 -6.79 23.06 18.98
CA PHE A 347 -5.37 22.79 19.23
C PHE A 347 -4.53 24.05 19.47
N GLY A 348 -4.99 25.23 19.04
CA GLY A 348 -4.36 26.51 19.36
C GLY A 348 -4.82 27.67 18.46
N PRO A 349 -4.52 28.91 18.85
CA PRO A 349 -4.74 30.08 18.00
C PRO A 349 -3.80 30.04 16.77
N PRO A 350 -4.02 30.85 15.74
CA PRO A 350 -3.02 31.03 14.67
C PRO A 350 -1.67 31.49 15.23
N THR A 351 -0.57 30.94 14.73
CA THR A 351 0.77 31.44 15.09
C THR A 351 0.89 32.90 14.64
N GLN A 352 1.16 33.81 15.58
CA GLN A 352 1.38 35.21 15.24
C GLN A 352 2.57 35.29 14.28
N ARG A 353 2.35 35.82 13.07
CA ARG A 353 3.48 36.23 12.23
C ARG A 353 4.20 37.30 13.04
N ALA A 354 5.44 37.04 13.43
CA ALA A 354 6.30 38.10 13.93
C ALA A 354 6.22 39.24 12.90
N ALA A 355 5.71 40.39 13.32
CA ALA A 355 5.48 41.53 12.42
C ALA A 355 6.79 42.11 11.86
N GLY A 356 7.95 41.51 12.16
CA GLY A 356 9.27 42.00 11.81
C GLY A 356 10.01 41.07 10.86
N ALA A 357 10.17 41.53 9.61
CA ALA A 357 11.35 41.33 8.75
C ALA A 357 11.18 41.99 7.36
N ALA A 358 10.08 42.69 7.08
CA ALA A 358 9.92 43.45 5.83
C ALA A 358 10.72 44.79 5.80
N GLY A 359 11.63 45.01 6.75
CA GLY A 359 12.30 46.29 6.98
C GLY A 359 13.83 46.28 6.95
N VAL A 360 14.48 45.27 6.36
CA VAL A 360 15.94 45.29 6.15
C VAL A 360 16.29 44.85 4.73
N ALA A 361 15.85 45.65 3.75
CA ALA A 361 16.54 45.79 2.47
C ALA A 361 17.25 47.14 2.48
N GLY A 362 18.17 47.32 3.45
CA GLY A 362 19.12 48.43 3.47
C GLY A 362 20.23 48.09 2.48
N ALA A 363 20.38 48.94 1.47
CA ALA A 363 21.41 48.89 0.45
C ALA A 363 22.80 48.59 1.04
N GLN A 364 23.48 47.58 0.50
CA GLN A 364 24.94 47.52 0.59
C GLN A 364 25.52 48.44 -0.49
N PRO A 365 26.38 49.40 -0.16
CA PRO A 365 27.11 50.15 -1.16
C PRO A 365 28.17 49.25 -1.80
N SER A 366 28.25 49.30 -3.13
CA SER A 366 29.32 48.70 -3.91
C SER A 366 30.66 49.34 -3.56
N ALA A 367 31.65 48.50 -3.24
CA ALA A 367 33.07 48.84 -3.25
C ALA A 367 33.77 47.90 -4.23
#